data_AF-A0A2P2KSK9-F1
#
_entry.id   AF-A0A2P2KSK9-F1
#
_cell.length_a   1.000
_cell.length_b   1.000
_cell.length_c   1.000
_cell.angle_alpha   90.00
_cell.angle_beta   90.00
_cell.angle_gamma   90.00
#
_symmetry.space_group_name_H-M   'P 1'
#
loop_
_entity.id
_entity.type
_entity.pdbx_description
1 polymer ?
#
loop_
_entity_poly.entity_id
_entity_poly.type
_entity_poly.pdbx_seq_one_letter_code
_entity_poly.pdbx_strand_id
1 'polypeptide(L)'
;MADDLVEKQRQEREEEEEVVEEEDEEVEGETRSFKDLGICEQLLEACEHLGWQIPTRIQVEAIPHALEGKDLIGLAQTGSGKTGAFALPILQALLEASQKSVQAFFACVLSPTRELAIQIAEQFEALGSGIGVRCAVLVGGVDMVQQAINLGKRPHVVVATPGRLVDHLSNTKGFSLRTLKYLVLDEADRLLNEDFEKSLDEILKVIPRERRTYLFSATMTKKVRKLQRACLRNPVKIEAASKYSTVDTLKQQYCFLPAKFKDCYLVYILTEMSGSTSMVFTRTCDATLFLSLVLRNLGLRAIPINGHMSQSKRLGALNKFKAGECSILICTDVASRGLDIPSVDMVINYDIPTNSKDYIHRVGRTARAGRSGVAISLVNQYELEWYLQIEKLIGKKLPEFPAQEEEVLLLLERVSEAKRIAHMKIKETGGKKRKGGGDGEEDMEKYLGIKDKKFRKLKKK
;
A
#
# COMPACT_ATOMS: atom_id res chain seq x y z
N MET A 1 4.47 -46.84 42.92
CA MET A 1 5.51 -46.39 41.95
C MET A 1 4.97 -46.11 40.56
N ALA A 2 3.99 -46.85 40.01
CA ALA A 2 3.32 -46.43 38.76
C ALA A 2 2.12 -45.50 39.02
N ASP A 3 1.41 -45.68 40.13
CA ASP A 3 0.23 -44.86 40.46
C ASP A 3 0.60 -43.45 40.99
N ASP A 4 1.71 -43.30 41.70
CA ASP A 4 2.21 -41.98 42.18
C ASP A 4 2.64 -41.03 41.03
N LEU A 5 2.95 -41.59 39.85
CA LEU A 5 3.34 -40.82 38.67
C LEU A 5 2.13 -40.30 37.89
N VAL A 6 1.00 -41.00 37.96
CA VAL A 6 -0.26 -40.58 37.33
C VAL A 6 -0.95 -39.49 38.16
N GLU A 7 -0.82 -39.56 39.49
CA GLU A 7 -1.41 -38.57 40.39
C GLU A 7 -0.65 -37.23 40.38
N LYS A 8 0.69 -37.26 40.22
CA LYS A 8 1.50 -36.05 39.98
C LYS A 8 1.21 -35.38 38.64
N GLN A 9 0.99 -36.15 37.57
CA GLN A 9 0.64 -35.60 36.25
C GLN A 9 -0.79 -35.02 36.20
N ARG A 10 -1.64 -35.39 37.16
CA ARG A 10 -3.00 -34.86 37.28
C ARG A 10 -3.04 -33.56 38.09
N GLN A 11 -2.22 -33.46 39.13
CA GLN A 11 -2.04 -32.21 39.88
C GLN A 11 -1.27 -31.14 39.07
N GLU A 12 -0.27 -31.51 38.27
CA GLU A 12 0.40 -30.58 37.35
C GLU A 12 -0.53 -30.09 36.21
N ARG A 13 -1.57 -30.85 35.87
CA ARG A 13 -2.61 -30.44 34.91
C ARG A 13 -3.70 -29.55 35.51
N GLU A 14 -3.95 -29.66 36.81
CA GLU A 14 -4.95 -28.84 37.51
C GLU A 14 -4.35 -27.51 38.00
N GLU A 15 -3.02 -27.38 38.13
CA GLU A 15 -2.32 -26.11 38.37
C GLU A 15 -1.99 -25.32 37.07
N GLU A 16 -2.05 -25.95 35.89
CA GLU A 16 -1.91 -25.27 34.58
C GLU A 16 -3.24 -24.69 34.03
N GLU A 17 -4.38 -24.91 34.70
CA GLU A 17 -5.69 -24.36 34.32
C GLU A 17 -6.10 -23.07 35.08
N GLU A 18 -5.27 -22.54 35.99
CA GLU A 18 -5.40 -21.17 36.51
C GLU A 18 -4.47 -20.19 35.75
N VAL A 19 -4.63 -20.11 34.43
CA VAL A 19 -4.10 -18.97 33.67
C VAL A 19 -5.10 -17.83 33.82
N VAL A 20 -4.75 -16.92 34.71
CA VAL A 20 -5.19 -15.52 34.82
C VAL A 20 -6.07 -15.11 33.64
N GLU A 21 -7.38 -15.03 33.88
CA GLU A 21 -8.27 -14.15 33.12
C GLU A 21 -7.76 -12.73 33.34
N GLU A 22 -6.74 -12.32 32.58
CA GLU A 22 -6.56 -10.92 32.26
C GLU A 22 -7.78 -10.58 31.40
N GLU A 23 -8.82 -10.08 32.07
CA GLU A 23 -9.82 -9.25 31.44
C GLU A 23 -9.03 -8.20 30.64
N ASP A 24 -8.95 -8.39 29.33
CA ASP A 24 -8.64 -7.32 28.38
C ASP A 24 -9.74 -6.28 28.61
N GLU A 25 -9.51 -5.38 29.59
CA GLU A 25 -10.22 -4.12 29.69
C GLU A 25 -10.03 -3.46 28.32
N GLU A 26 -11.04 -3.58 27.46
CA GLU A 26 -11.24 -2.69 26.35
C GLU A 26 -11.20 -1.28 26.95
N VAL A 27 -10.05 -0.63 26.83
CA VAL A 27 -9.95 0.80 27.06
C VAL A 27 -10.83 1.42 25.97
N GLU A 28 -12.11 1.61 26.29
CA GLU A 28 -13.04 2.48 25.59
C GLU A 28 -12.41 3.88 25.57
N GLY A 29 -11.51 4.10 24.62
CA GLY A 29 -10.91 5.39 24.40
C GLY A 29 -12.02 6.35 24.01
N GLU A 30 -12.27 7.36 24.85
CA GLU A 30 -13.10 8.53 24.52
C GLU A 30 -12.93 8.87 23.04
N THR A 31 -14.05 9.01 22.32
CA THR A 31 -14.03 9.33 20.89
C THR A 31 -13.53 10.76 20.71
N ARG A 32 -12.21 10.94 20.70
CA ARG A 32 -11.56 12.25 20.55
C ARG A 32 -11.80 12.78 19.15
N SER A 33 -12.27 14.01 19.03
CA SER A 33 -12.36 14.71 17.76
C SER A 33 -11.00 15.26 17.35
N PHE A 34 -10.82 15.63 16.07
CA PHE A 34 -9.59 16.34 15.63
C PHE A 34 -9.36 17.65 16.40
N LYS A 35 -10.44 18.30 16.86
CA LYS A 35 -10.36 19.51 17.68
C LYS A 35 -9.73 19.21 19.05
N ASP A 36 -10.09 18.09 19.66
CA ASP A 36 -9.52 17.64 20.94
C ASP A 36 -8.03 17.26 20.82
N LEU A 37 -7.56 16.95 19.60
CA LEU A 37 -6.15 16.71 19.32
C LEU A 37 -5.33 18.00 19.14
N GLY A 38 -5.96 19.19 19.19
CA GLY A 38 -5.30 20.48 19.04
C GLY A 38 -5.10 20.95 17.59
N ILE A 39 -5.90 20.43 16.64
CA ILE A 39 -5.90 20.89 15.26
C ILE A 39 -6.67 22.22 15.12
N CYS A 40 -6.12 23.18 14.38
CA CYS A 40 -6.68 24.50 14.16
C CYS A 40 -7.89 24.50 13.20
N GLU A 41 -8.73 25.53 13.30
CA GLU A 41 -9.99 25.64 12.55
C GLU A 41 -9.82 25.47 11.03
N GLN A 42 -8.79 26.08 10.44
CA GLN A 42 -8.55 25.99 8.98
C GLN A 42 -8.29 24.55 8.52
N LEU A 43 -7.67 23.73 9.37
CA LEU A 43 -7.40 22.33 9.06
C LEU A 43 -8.57 21.42 9.45
N LEU A 44 -9.38 21.81 10.44
CA LEU A 44 -10.63 21.13 10.76
C LEU A 44 -11.62 21.20 9.59
N GLU A 45 -11.80 22.39 8.99
CA GLU A 45 -12.63 22.56 7.79
C GLU A 45 -12.14 21.67 6.63
N ALA A 46 -10.82 21.57 6.44
CA ALA A 46 -10.24 20.69 5.42
C ALA A 46 -10.50 19.20 5.72
N CYS A 47 -10.40 18.78 6.98
CA CYS A 47 -10.77 17.42 7.40
C CYS A 47 -12.25 17.14 7.11
N GLU A 48 -13.16 18.06 7.45
CA GLU A 48 -14.60 17.90 7.19
C GLU A 48 -14.90 17.76 5.70
N HIS A 49 -14.32 18.61 4.85
CA HIS A 49 -14.48 18.51 3.39
C HIS A 49 -13.96 17.20 2.79
N LEU A 50 -12.94 16.60 3.42
CA LEU A 50 -12.41 15.30 3.04
C LEU A 50 -13.17 14.11 3.66
N GLY A 51 -14.20 14.38 4.47
CA GLY A 51 -14.99 13.38 5.18
C GLY A 51 -14.25 12.74 6.36
N TRP A 52 -13.22 13.40 6.89
CA TRP A 52 -12.44 12.94 8.04
C TRP A 52 -13.09 13.42 9.33
N GLN A 53 -14.14 12.72 9.75
CA GLN A 53 -14.89 13.10 10.96
C GLN A 53 -14.23 12.62 12.25
N ILE A 54 -13.74 11.37 12.25
CA ILE A 54 -13.18 10.71 13.44
C ILE A 54 -11.70 10.42 13.18
N PRO A 55 -10.77 10.90 14.03
CA PRO A 55 -9.36 10.58 13.89
C PRO A 55 -9.11 9.10 14.14
N THR A 56 -8.22 8.51 13.35
CA THR A 56 -7.82 7.11 13.55
C THR A 56 -6.92 6.97 14.78
N ARG A 57 -6.80 5.75 15.32
CA ARG A 57 -5.94 5.47 16.50
C ARG A 57 -4.51 6.04 16.37
N ILE A 58 -3.88 5.85 15.21
CA ILE A 58 -2.52 6.39 14.98
C ILE A 58 -2.50 7.93 14.95
N GLN A 59 -3.59 8.59 14.54
CA GLN A 59 -3.71 10.04 14.55
C GLN A 59 -3.92 10.56 15.98
N VAL A 60 -4.79 9.91 16.76
CA VAL A 60 -5.02 10.23 18.17
C VAL A 60 -3.73 10.14 18.99
N GLU A 61 -2.95 9.08 18.78
CA GLU A 61 -1.69 8.87 19.52
C GLU A 61 -0.55 9.77 19.00
N ALA A 62 -0.50 10.09 17.70
CA ALA A 62 0.64 10.81 17.11
C ALA A 62 0.52 12.33 17.10
N ILE A 63 -0.66 12.86 16.79
CA ILE A 63 -0.85 14.30 16.55
C ILE A 63 -0.45 15.14 17.77
N PRO A 64 -0.88 14.84 19.01
CA PRO A 64 -0.51 15.66 20.16
C PRO A 64 1.01 15.78 20.36
N HIS A 65 1.74 14.65 20.24
CA HIS A 65 3.20 14.64 20.34
C HIS A 65 3.89 15.34 19.16
N ALA A 66 3.30 15.27 17.96
CA ALA A 66 3.78 15.98 16.80
C ALA A 66 3.70 17.51 17.01
N LEU A 67 2.59 17.99 17.56
CA LEU A 67 2.35 19.41 17.85
C LEU A 67 3.25 19.95 18.96
N GLU A 68 3.64 19.12 19.93
CA GLU A 68 4.68 19.43 20.91
C GLU A 68 6.10 19.54 20.29
N GLY A 69 6.24 19.21 19.00
CA GLY A 69 7.51 19.24 18.30
C GLY A 69 8.43 18.08 18.67
N LYS A 70 7.90 16.92 19.06
CA LYS A 70 8.71 15.71 19.28
C LYS A 70 8.98 14.98 17.96
N ASP A 71 10.08 14.25 17.88
CA ASP A 71 10.31 13.28 16.81
C ASP A 71 9.39 12.06 17.02
N LEU A 72 8.96 11.41 15.95
CA LEU A 72 7.96 10.33 16.03
C LEU A 72 8.39 9.06 15.31
N ILE A 73 8.02 7.92 15.89
CA ILE A 73 8.04 6.61 15.24
C ILE A 73 6.62 6.05 15.30
N GLY A 74 5.94 6.04 14.15
CA GLY A 74 4.63 5.44 14.00
C GLY A 74 4.71 4.05 13.37
N LEU A 75 4.43 3.01 14.16
CA LEU A 75 4.23 1.66 13.65
C LEU A 75 2.75 1.38 13.44
N ALA A 76 2.35 1.37 12.17
CA ALA A 76 0.98 1.06 11.79
C ALA A 76 0.90 0.51 10.36
N GLN A 77 -0.12 -0.32 10.13
CA GLN A 77 -0.42 -0.91 8.82
C GLN A 77 -0.80 0.14 7.76
N THR A 78 -0.81 -0.26 6.48
CA THR A 78 -1.30 0.60 5.40
C THR A 78 -2.79 0.85 5.58
N GLY A 79 -3.26 2.08 5.31
CA GLY A 79 -4.67 2.43 5.45
C GLY A 79 -5.11 2.80 6.87
N SER A 80 -4.19 2.86 7.84
CA SER A 80 -4.50 3.29 9.21
C SER A 80 -4.61 4.82 9.39
N GLY A 81 -4.45 5.62 8.33
CA GLY A 81 -4.50 7.09 8.41
C GLY A 81 -3.16 7.78 8.72
N LYS A 82 -2.02 7.08 8.53
CA LYS A 82 -0.66 7.62 8.76
C LYS A 82 -0.38 8.95 8.08
N THR A 83 -0.86 9.14 6.84
CA THR A 83 -0.65 10.38 6.10
C THR A 83 -1.23 11.58 6.82
N GLY A 84 -2.46 11.48 7.35
CA GLY A 84 -3.05 12.52 8.19
C GLY A 84 -2.24 12.77 9.48
N ALA A 85 -1.74 11.70 10.10
CA ALA A 85 -1.00 11.77 11.36
C ALA A 85 0.30 12.61 11.26
N PHE A 86 0.95 12.66 10.09
CA PHE A 86 2.09 13.55 9.87
C PHE A 86 1.75 14.83 9.10
N ALA A 87 0.78 14.81 8.19
CA ALA A 87 0.49 15.97 7.35
C ALA A 87 -0.15 17.11 8.16
N LEU A 88 -1.13 16.81 9.01
CA LEU A 88 -1.82 17.80 9.84
C LEU A 88 -0.86 18.62 10.72
N PRO A 89 0.00 18.02 11.57
CA PRO A 89 0.92 18.80 12.40
C PRO A 89 1.95 19.59 11.57
N ILE A 90 2.40 19.08 10.42
CA ILE A 90 3.31 19.80 9.52
C ILE A 90 2.62 21.03 8.92
N LEU A 91 1.37 20.89 8.48
CA LEU A 91 0.58 21.97 7.90
C LEU A 91 0.27 23.05 8.94
N GLN A 92 -0.04 22.67 10.18
CA GLN A 92 -0.26 23.61 11.29
C GLN A 92 1.01 24.40 11.59
N ALA A 93 2.16 23.72 11.73
CA ALA A 93 3.45 24.38 11.93
C ALA A 93 3.85 25.29 10.75
N LEU A 94 3.48 24.90 9.52
CA LEU A 94 3.69 25.73 8.33
C LEU A 94 2.83 27.01 8.40
N LEU A 95 1.56 26.90 8.78
CA LEU A 95 0.65 28.03 8.94
C LEU A 95 1.18 29.05 9.95
N GLU A 96 1.60 28.58 11.13
CA GLU A 96 2.21 29.41 12.18
C GLU A 96 3.51 30.09 11.72
N ALA A 97 4.39 29.35 11.04
CA ALA A 97 5.64 29.90 10.52
C ALA A 97 5.41 30.94 9.41
N SER A 98 4.36 30.77 8.61
CA SER A 98 4.04 31.63 7.48
C SER A 98 3.55 33.01 7.90
N GLN A 99 3.08 33.18 9.15
CA GLN A 99 2.79 34.48 9.75
C GLN A 99 4.05 35.34 9.92
N LYS A 100 5.23 34.71 10.03
CA LYS A 100 6.51 35.41 10.25
C LYS A 100 7.29 35.64 8.97
N SER A 101 7.35 34.63 8.09
CA SER A 101 8.06 34.73 6.82
C SER A 101 7.62 33.68 5.83
N VAL A 102 7.86 33.94 4.53
CA VAL A 102 7.58 32.98 3.46
C VAL A 102 8.40 31.72 3.65
N GLN A 103 7.73 30.60 3.87
CA GLN A 103 8.37 29.30 3.99
C GLN A 103 8.49 28.65 2.62
N ALA A 104 9.66 28.11 2.29
CA ALA A 104 9.86 27.25 1.12
C ALA A 104 10.65 26.02 1.57
N PHE A 105 10.36 24.87 0.97
CA PHE A 105 10.99 23.60 1.31
C PHE A 105 10.92 23.30 2.83
N PHE A 106 9.78 23.59 3.44
CA PHE A 106 9.51 23.46 4.87
C PHE A 106 9.53 21.99 5.32
N ALA A 107 8.95 21.11 4.51
CA ALA A 107 8.91 19.67 4.76
C ALA A 107 9.38 18.86 3.54
N CYS A 108 9.99 17.71 3.82
CA CYS A 108 10.44 16.75 2.83
C CYS A 108 9.95 15.37 3.26
N VAL A 109 9.19 14.72 2.39
CA VAL A 109 8.63 13.40 2.62
C VAL A 109 9.26 12.42 1.65
N LEU A 110 9.97 11.43 2.19
CA LEU A 110 10.55 10.35 1.41
C LEU A 110 9.59 9.17 1.38
N SER A 111 9.38 8.65 0.19
CA SER A 111 8.52 7.50 -0.08
C SER A 111 9.22 6.53 -1.05
N PRO A 112 9.06 5.21 -0.89
CA PRO A 112 9.75 4.20 -1.71
C PRO A 112 9.22 4.12 -3.15
N THR A 113 8.01 4.62 -3.42
CA THR A 113 7.37 4.47 -4.74
C THR A 113 6.86 5.80 -5.27
N ARG A 114 6.79 5.91 -6.60
CA ARG A 114 6.40 7.15 -7.27
C ARG A 114 4.94 7.46 -6.99
N GLU A 115 4.14 6.42 -6.97
CA GLU A 115 2.71 6.49 -6.82
C GLU A 115 2.37 6.93 -5.38
N LEU A 116 3.05 6.38 -4.36
CA LEU A 116 2.86 6.83 -2.98
C LEU A 116 3.32 8.27 -2.79
N ALA A 117 4.39 8.69 -3.46
CA ALA A 117 4.82 10.08 -3.42
C ALA A 117 3.76 11.04 -4.00
N ILE A 118 3.09 10.65 -5.09
CA ILE A 118 1.98 11.43 -5.68
C ILE A 118 0.81 11.50 -4.70
N GLN A 119 0.38 10.36 -4.15
CA GLN A 119 -0.72 10.30 -3.18
C GLN A 119 -0.47 11.21 -1.97
N ILE A 120 0.72 11.14 -1.40
CA ILE A 120 1.08 11.96 -0.24
C ILE A 120 1.00 13.45 -0.61
N ALA A 121 1.51 13.84 -1.78
CA ALA A 121 1.42 15.24 -2.23
C ALA A 121 -0.04 15.69 -2.42
N GLU A 122 -0.88 14.86 -3.05
CA GLU A 122 -2.32 15.13 -3.18
C GLU A 122 -3.00 15.31 -1.82
N GLN A 123 -2.64 14.51 -0.81
CA GLN A 123 -3.17 14.64 0.55
C GLN A 123 -2.71 15.95 1.23
N PHE A 124 -1.44 16.33 1.06
CA PHE A 124 -0.95 17.62 1.57
C PHE A 124 -1.65 18.81 0.88
N GLU A 125 -1.88 18.74 -0.43
CA GLU A 125 -2.57 19.80 -1.17
C GLU A 125 -4.05 19.88 -0.81
N ALA A 126 -4.72 18.74 -0.62
CA ALA A 126 -6.11 18.67 -0.21
C ALA A 126 -6.33 19.25 1.20
N LEU A 127 -5.57 18.76 2.18
CA LEU A 127 -5.60 19.25 3.57
C LEU A 127 -5.15 20.71 3.69
N GLY A 128 -4.18 21.11 2.86
CA GLY A 128 -3.59 22.45 2.87
C GLY A 128 -4.24 23.45 1.91
N SER A 129 -5.35 23.08 1.27
CA SER A 129 -5.97 23.88 0.20
C SER A 129 -6.41 25.26 0.69
N GLY A 130 -7.04 25.34 1.86
CA GLY A 130 -7.48 26.59 2.49
C GLY A 130 -6.34 27.54 2.88
N ILE A 131 -5.10 27.03 3.00
CA ILE A 131 -3.92 27.82 3.38
C ILE A 131 -2.92 27.97 2.22
N GLY A 132 -3.28 27.56 1.00
CA GLY A 132 -2.47 27.75 -0.20
C GLY A 132 -1.19 26.91 -0.24
N VAL A 133 -1.21 25.70 0.33
CA VAL A 133 -0.07 24.77 0.29
C VAL A 133 0.27 24.39 -1.15
N ARG A 134 1.57 24.20 -1.40
CA ARG A 134 2.13 23.88 -2.70
C ARG A 134 3.10 22.73 -2.51
N CYS A 135 2.91 21.65 -3.25
CA CYS A 135 3.82 20.52 -3.24
C CYS A 135 4.64 20.45 -4.53
N ALA A 136 5.81 19.80 -4.45
CA ALA A 136 6.49 19.28 -5.64
C ALA A 136 6.79 17.80 -5.45
N VAL A 137 6.43 17.01 -6.46
CA VAL A 137 6.68 15.57 -6.49
C VAL A 137 7.94 15.28 -7.29
N LEU A 138 8.93 14.65 -6.65
CA LEU A 138 10.21 14.31 -7.27
C LEU A 138 10.36 12.79 -7.42
N VAL A 139 10.05 12.29 -8.61
CA VAL A 139 10.02 10.85 -8.90
C VAL A 139 10.72 10.50 -10.22
N GLY A 140 11.30 9.31 -10.29
CA GLY A 140 11.92 8.82 -11.53
C GLY A 140 10.90 8.68 -12.68
N GLY A 141 11.38 8.60 -13.92
CA GLY A 141 10.54 8.37 -15.11
C GLY A 141 9.58 9.50 -15.48
N VAL A 142 9.59 10.60 -14.72
CA VAL A 142 9.01 11.89 -15.11
C VAL A 142 10.15 12.79 -15.54
N ASP A 143 9.87 13.70 -16.48
CA ASP A 143 10.87 14.62 -17.03
C ASP A 143 11.55 15.47 -15.94
N MET A 144 12.88 15.57 -16.03
CA MET A 144 13.71 16.27 -15.03
C MET A 144 13.52 17.79 -15.09
N VAL A 145 13.34 18.34 -16.30
CA VAL A 145 13.19 19.78 -16.51
C VAL A 145 11.86 20.24 -15.92
N GLN A 146 10.78 19.48 -16.15
CA GLN A 146 9.48 19.77 -15.56
C GLN A 146 9.52 19.78 -14.02
N GLN A 147 10.23 18.82 -13.42
CA GLN A 147 10.43 18.78 -11.96
C GLN A 147 11.26 19.98 -11.47
N ALA A 148 12.31 20.37 -12.19
CA ALA A 148 13.12 21.55 -11.88
C ALA A 148 12.31 22.86 -11.97
N ILE A 149 11.43 23.00 -12.96
CA ILE A 149 10.50 24.13 -13.08
C ILE A 149 9.57 24.19 -11.85
N ASN A 150 9.02 23.05 -11.43
CA ASN A 150 8.16 22.99 -10.25
C ASN A 150 8.91 23.35 -8.96
N LEU A 151 10.17 22.94 -8.82
CA LEU A 151 11.04 23.38 -7.72
C LEU A 151 11.32 24.88 -7.74
N GLY A 152 11.46 25.47 -8.93
CA GLY A 152 11.63 26.91 -9.11
C GLY A 152 10.47 27.75 -8.58
N LYS A 153 9.26 27.16 -8.48
CA LYS A 153 8.08 27.80 -7.86
C LYS A 153 8.12 27.83 -6.33
N ARG A 154 9.21 27.33 -5.72
CA ARG A 154 9.44 27.33 -4.26
C ARG A 154 8.27 26.70 -3.48
N PRO A 155 7.97 25.40 -3.71
CA PRO A 155 6.93 24.69 -2.97
C PRO A 155 7.20 24.64 -1.47
N HIS A 156 6.15 24.48 -0.68
CA HIS A 156 6.24 24.33 0.78
C HIS A 156 6.69 22.92 1.16
N VAL A 157 6.17 21.91 0.45
CA VAL A 157 6.43 20.49 0.73
C VAL A 157 7.06 19.83 -0.51
N VAL A 158 8.13 19.06 -0.30
CA VAL A 158 8.74 18.22 -1.34
C VAL A 158 8.46 16.77 -1.01
N VAL A 159 7.77 16.05 -1.89
CA VAL A 159 7.53 14.61 -1.73
C VAL A 159 8.34 13.87 -2.78
N ALA A 160 9.18 12.92 -2.38
CA ALA A 160 10.17 12.38 -3.30
C ALA A 160 10.50 10.90 -3.09
N THR A 161 10.91 10.25 -4.18
CA THR A 161 11.70 9.01 -4.10
C THR A 161 13.18 9.34 -3.87
N PRO A 162 13.93 8.57 -3.04
CA PRO A 162 15.30 8.94 -2.64
C PRO A 162 16.24 9.24 -3.80
N GLY A 163 16.32 8.36 -4.81
CA GLY A 163 17.23 8.54 -5.95
C GLY A 163 16.96 9.82 -6.73
N ARG A 164 15.69 10.12 -7.04
CA ARG A 164 15.34 11.35 -7.77
C ARG A 164 15.61 12.62 -6.94
N LEU A 165 15.44 12.56 -5.62
CA LEU A 165 15.78 13.70 -4.77
C LEU A 165 17.29 13.98 -4.80
N VAL A 166 18.12 12.94 -4.72
CA VAL A 166 19.58 13.07 -4.87
C VAL A 166 19.95 13.68 -6.21
N ASP A 167 19.32 13.23 -7.30
CA ASP A 167 19.55 13.79 -8.64
C ASP A 167 19.28 15.31 -8.66
N HIS A 168 18.18 15.76 -8.04
CA HIS A 168 17.84 17.18 -7.96
C HIS A 168 18.78 17.96 -7.04
N LEU A 169 19.13 17.43 -5.88
CA LEU A 169 20.08 18.05 -4.95
C LEU A 169 21.46 18.26 -5.58
N SER A 170 21.88 17.34 -6.44
CA SER A 170 23.18 17.40 -7.12
C SER A 170 23.17 18.26 -8.38
N ASN A 171 22.09 18.20 -9.18
CA ASN A 171 22.11 18.73 -10.55
C ASN A 171 21.17 19.92 -10.79
N THR A 172 20.26 20.25 -9.86
CA THR A 172 19.34 21.38 -10.03
C THR A 172 19.88 22.64 -9.38
N LYS A 173 20.33 23.59 -10.21
CA LYS A 173 20.87 24.87 -9.72
C LYS A 173 19.87 25.59 -8.82
N GLY A 174 20.34 26.05 -7.66
CA GLY A 174 19.54 26.82 -6.71
C GLY A 174 18.57 25.99 -5.85
N PHE A 175 18.46 24.68 -6.06
CA PHE A 175 17.68 23.81 -5.18
C PHE A 175 18.52 23.35 -3.99
N SER A 176 17.97 23.48 -2.79
CA SER A 176 18.60 23.03 -1.55
C SER A 176 17.56 22.81 -0.46
N LEU A 177 17.81 21.84 0.41
CA LEU A 177 16.99 21.54 1.59
C LEU A 177 17.63 22.03 2.90
N ARG A 178 18.60 22.97 2.85
CA ARG A 178 19.30 23.49 4.05
C ARG A 178 18.41 24.22 5.06
N THR A 179 17.19 24.60 4.70
CA THR A 179 16.23 25.27 5.59
C THR A 179 15.10 24.35 6.05
N LEU A 180 15.19 23.05 5.73
CA LEU A 180 14.17 22.05 6.02
C LEU A 180 13.86 21.98 7.52
N LYS A 181 12.58 22.01 7.87
CA LYS A 181 12.10 21.90 9.27
C LYS A 181 11.57 20.51 9.59
N TYR A 182 11.02 19.80 8.61
CA TYR A 182 10.44 18.48 8.77
C TYR A 182 11.00 17.47 7.76
N LEU A 183 11.42 16.32 8.25
CA LEU A 183 11.70 15.12 7.45
C LEU A 183 10.69 14.03 7.79
N VAL A 184 10.03 13.47 6.80
CA VAL A 184 9.16 12.30 6.95
C VAL A 184 9.73 11.13 6.16
N LEU A 185 9.80 9.96 6.77
CA LEU A 185 10.18 8.69 6.15
C LEU A 185 8.96 7.77 6.18
N ASP A 186 8.20 7.71 5.09
CA ASP A 186 7.02 6.84 4.99
C ASP A 186 7.37 5.51 4.32
N GLU A 187 6.75 4.43 4.77
CA GLU A 187 7.14 3.04 4.47
C GLU A 187 8.66 2.81 4.66
N ALA A 188 9.20 3.23 5.81
CA ALA A 188 10.64 3.27 6.06
C ALA A 188 11.37 1.92 5.97
N ASP A 189 10.67 0.81 6.19
CA ASP A 189 11.20 -0.55 5.98
C ASP A 189 11.55 -0.83 4.51
N ARG A 190 10.88 -0.15 3.57
CA ARG A 190 11.13 -0.28 2.13
C ARG A 190 12.13 0.74 1.60
N LEU A 191 12.22 1.90 2.23
CA LEU A 191 13.28 2.88 1.96
C LEU A 191 14.69 2.34 2.25
N LEU A 192 14.79 1.20 2.94
CA LEU A 192 16.04 0.54 3.33
C LEU A 192 16.36 -0.73 2.52
N ASN A 193 15.66 -0.92 1.39
CA ASN A 193 16.09 -1.88 0.38
C ASN A 193 17.39 -1.41 -0.28
N GLU A 194 18.18 -2.35 -0.84
CA GLU A 194 19.55 -2.08 -1.33
C GLU A 194 19.62 -0.93 -2.36
N ASP A 195 18.55 -0.71 -3.11
CA ASP A 195 18.46 0.35 -4.13
C ASP A 195 18.41 1.77 -3.56
N PHE A 196 17.99 1.97 -2.31
CA PHE A 196 17.71 3.30 -1.74
C PHE A 196 18.59 3.68 -0.56
N GLU A 197 19.26 2.72 0.08
CA GLU A 197 20.07 2.95 1.28
C GLU A 197 21.16 4.02 1.04
N LYS A 198 21.87 3.94 -0.10
CA LYS A 198 22.90 4.92 -0.47
C LYS A 198 22.34 6.32 -0.68
N SER A 199 21.24 6.43 -1.43
CA SER A 199 20.61 7.73 -1.70
C SER A 199 20.09 8.37 -0.41
N LEU A 200 19.56 7.57 0.52
CA LEU A 200 19.10 8.05 1.81
C LEU A 200 20.26 8.61 2.65
N ASP A 201 21.39 7.90 2.70
CA ASP A 201 22.60 8.38 3.38
C ASP A 201 23.12 9.71 2.80
N GLU A 202 23.06 9.90 1.48
CA GLU A 202 23.44 11.15 0.82
C GLU A 202 22.49 12.31 1.17
N ILE A 203 21.18 12.06 1.18
CA ILE A 203 20.17 13.05 1.58
C ILE A 203 20.42 13.49 3.03
N LEU A 204 20.60 12.53 3.95
CA LEU A 204 20.80 12.81 5.37
C LEU A 204 22.07 13.63 5.66
N LYS A 205 23.08 13.58 4.77
CA LYS A 205 24.31 14.40 4.90
C LYS A 205 24.10 15.87 4.54
N VAL A 206 23.14 16.18 3.67
CA VAL A 206 22.95 17.54 3.14
C VAL A 206 21.79 18.31 3.77
N ILE A 207 20.85 17.61 4.39
CA ILE A 207 19.75 18.23 5.14
C ILE A 207 20.20 18.65 6.57
N PRO A 208 19.50 19.61 7.21
CA PRO A 208 19.81 20.07 8.56
C PRO A 208 19.68 18.97 9.60
N ARG A 209 20.58 18.99 10.59
CA ARG A 209 20.47 18.12 11.78
C ARG A 209 19.37 18.59 12.72
N GLU A 210 19.18 19.90 12.83
CA GLU A 210 18.11 20.51 13.62
C GLU A 210 16.83 20.62 12.79
N ARG A 211 15.98 19.62 12.95
CA ARG A 211 14.68 19.43 12.28
C ARG A 211 13.86 18.45 13.11
N ARG A 212 12.56 18.37 12.85
CA ARG A 212 11.71 17.27 13.33
C ARG A 212 11.72 16.13 12.33
N THR A 213 11.79 14.91 12.84
CA THR A 213 11.78 13.71 12.02
C THR A 213 10.65 12.78 12.41
N TYR A 214 9.84 12.40 11.43
CA TYR A 214 8.79 11.40 11.60
C TYR A 214 9.10 10.17 10.76
N LEU A 215 9.16 9.01 11.40
CA LEU A 215 9.40 7.72 10.76
C LEU A 215 8.13 6.88 10.87
N PHE A 216 7.56 6.52 9.73
CA PHE A 216 6.39 5.67 9.64
C PHE A 216 6.73 4.36 8.92
N SER A 217 6.36 3.23 9.52
CA SER A 217 6.61 1.91 8.94
C SER A 217 5.55 0.92 9.39
N ALA A 218 5.34 -0.14 8.61
CA ALA A 218 4.54 -1.27 9.06
C ALA A 218 5.34 -2.19 10.01
N THR A 219 6.66 -2.24 9.88
CA THR A 219 7.48 -3.26 10.55
C THR A 219 8.77 -2.68 11.15
N MET A 220 9.10 -3.09 12.38
CA MET A 220 10.32 -2.63 13.06
C MET A 220 11.50 -3.58 12.84
N THR A 221 12.08 -3.52 11.64
CA THR A 221 13.23 -4.36 11.24
C THR A 221 14.55 -3.88 11.85
N LYS A 222 15.60 -4.71 11.84
CA LYS A 222 16.95 -4.30 12.26
C LYS A 222 17.45 -3.08 11.48
N LYS A 223 17.18 -3.02 10.17
CA LYS A 223 17.53 -1.87 9.33
C LYS A 223 16.76 -0.61 9.77
N VAL A 224 15.45 -0.72 10.02
CA VAL A 224 14.64 0.42 10.50
C VAL A 224 15.15 0.94 11.84
N ARG A 225 15.56 0.07 12.77
CA ARG A 225 16.18 0.49 14.03
C ARG A 225 17.50 1.23 13.82
N LYS A 226 18.31 0.83 12.84
CA LYS A 226 19.56 1.54 12.47
C LYS A 226 19.22 2.92 11.91
N LEU A 227 18.25 3.01 11.00
CA LEU A 227 17.78 4.27 10.44
C LEU A 227 17.22 5.21 11.52
N GLN A 228 16.45 4.67 12.47
CA GLN A 228 15.96 5.41 13.63
C GLN A 228 17.09 6.12 14.36
N ARG A 229 18.15 5.37 14.72
CA ARG A 229 19.30 5.91 15.47
C ARG A 229 20.06 6.98 14.69
N ALA A 230 20.04 6.91 13.36
CA ALA A 230 20.72 7.88 12.51
C ALA A 230 19.92 9.19 12.32
N CYS A 231 18.59 9.11 12.32
CA CYS A 231 17.74 10.23 11.87
C CYS A 231 17.00 10.97 12.98
N LEU A 232 16.61 10.28 14.06
CA LEU A 232 15.70 10.78 15.08
C LEU A 232 16.42 11.12 16.40
N ARG A 233 15.83 12.03 17.17
CA ARG A 233 16.29 12.48 18.49
C ARG A 233 15.20 12.29 19.55
N ASN A 234 15.43 11.39 20.50
CA ASN A 234 14.47 11.04 21.57
C ASN A 234 13.02 10.88 21.07
N PRO A 235 12.77 10.00 20.07
CA PRO A 235 11.46 9.94 19.44
C PRO A 235 10.42 9.29 20.34
N VAL A 236 9.18 9.77 20.25
CA VAL A 236 8.03 9.06 20.80
C VAL A 236 7.70 7.89 19.89
N LYS A 237 7.61 6.70 20.47
CA LYS A 237 7.29 5.47 19.76
C LYS A 237 5.82 5.15 19.98
N ILE A 238 5.10 5.00 18.87
CA ILE A 238 3.66 4.80 18.81
C ILE A 238 3.42 3.49 18.07
N GLU A 239 2.79 2.53 18.74
CA GLU A 239 2.50 1.20 18.19
C GLU A 239 0.98 1.00 18.20
N ALA A 240 0.33 1.38 17.10
CA ALA A 240 -1.13 1.28 16.96
C ALA A 240 -1.62 -0.14 16.62
N ALA A 241 -0.70 -1.11 16.50
CA ALA A 241 -0.98 -2.53 16.25
C ALA A 241 0.12 -3.40 16.87
N SER A 242 -0.24 -4.59 17.36
CA SER A 242 0.75 -5.59 17.79
C SER A 242 1.63 -5.99 16.59
N LYS A 243 2.91 -6.31 16.87
CA LYS A 243 3.91 -6.57 15.82
C LYS A 243 3.39 -7.67 14.87
N TYR A 244 3.07 -7.28 13.63
CA TYR A 244 2.58 -8.16 12.56
C TYR A 244 1.14 -8.67 12.70
N SER A 245 0.27 -7.99 13.46
CA SER A 245 -1.15 -8.31 13.42
C SER A 245 -1.83 -7.78 12.15
N THR A 246 -2.80 -8.55 11.68
CA THR A 246 -3.81 -8.12 10.71
C THR A 246 -5.02 -7.58 11.44
N VAL A 247 -5.86 -6.77 10.77
CA VAL A 247 -7.15 -6.31 11.32
C VAL A 247 -8.02 -7.49 11.76
N ASP A 248 -8.72 -7.38 12.89
CA ASP A 248 -9.57 -8.46 13.41
C ASP A 248 -10.75 -8.79 12.49
N THR A 249 -11.24 -7.78 11.75
CA THR A 249 -12.30 -7.94 10.74
C THR A 249 -11.84 -8.65 9.46
N LEU A 250 -10.56 -9.01 9.34
CA LEU A 250 -9.99 -9.70 8.20
C LEU A 250 -10.03 -11.23 8.38
N LYS A 251 -10.91 -11.89 7.62
CA LYS A 251 -10.94 -13.35 7.51
C LYS A 251 -9.82 -13.82 6.58
N GLN A 252 -8.83 -14.52 7.15
CA GLN A 252 -7.70 -15.09 6.40
C GLN A 252 -7.88 -16.59 6.26
N GLN A 253 -7.73 -17.11 5.05
CA GLN A 253 -7.84 -18.53 4.75
C GLN A 253 -6.73 -18.97 3.80
N TYR A 254 -6.40 -20.26 3.80
CA TYR A 254 -5.55 -20.88 2.79
C TYR A 254 -6.34 -21.92 2.00
N CYS A 255 -5.97 -22.19 0.76
CA CYS A 255 -6.48 -23.31 -0.03
C CYS A 255 -5.28 -24.11 -0.53
N PHE A 256 -5.11 -25.32 -0.01
CA PHE A 256 -4.03 -26.20 -0.45
C PHE A 256 -4.48 -26.97 -1.68
N LEU A 257 -3.68 -26.91 -2.76
CA LEU A 257 -4.10 -27.41 -4.06
C LEU A 257 -2.92 -27.90 -4.91
N PRO A 258 -3.14 -28.84 -5.84
CA PRO A 258 -2.12 -29.19 -6.84
C PRO A 258 -1.85 -28.03 -7.79
N ALA A 259 -0.57 -27.71 -8.02
CA ALA A 259 -0.15 -26.60 -8.90
C ALA A 259 -0.83 -26.59 -10.29
N LYS A 260 -1.12 -27.77 -10.86
CA LYS A 260 -1.79 -27.92 -12.17
C LYS A 260 -3.21 -27.35 -12.22
N PHE A 261 -3.91 -27.29 -11.09
CA PHE A 261 -5.31 -26.86 -10.99
C PHE A 261 -5.46 -25.44 -10.45
N LYS A 262 -4.35 -24.75 -10.16
CA LYS A 262 -4.32 -23.43 -9.52
C LYS A 262 -5.19 -22.38 -10.21
N ASP A 263 -5.19 -22.37 -11.56
CA ASP A 263 -6.05 -21.47 -12.35
C ASP A 263 -7.55 -21.79 -12.17
N CYS A 264 -7.92 -23.07 -12.00
CA CYS A 264 -9.31 -23.48 -11.79
C CYS A 264 -9.81 -23.03 -10.43
N TYR A 265 -9.01 -23.20 -9.38
CA TYR A 265 -9.32 -22.71 -8.03
C TYR A 265 -9.46 -21.19 -8.00
N LEU A 266 -8.59 -20.45 -8.71
CA LEU A 266 -8.74 -19.00 -8.84
C LEU A 266 -10.10 -18.61 -9.45
N VAL A 267 -10.48 -19.27 -10.55
CA VAL A 267 -11.74 -19.00 -11.25
C VAL A 267 -12.94 -19.38 -10.37
N TYR A 268 -12.89 -20.52 -9.69
CA TYR A 268 -13.91 -20.96 -8.75
C TYR A 268 -14.16 -19.91 -7.67
N ILE A 269 -13.11 -19.49 -6.95
CA ILE A 269 -13.20 -18.49 -5.87
C ILE A 269 -13.77 -17.16 -6.38
N LEU A 270 -13.31 -16.70 -7.54
CA LEU A 270 -13.79 -15.45 -8.14
C LEU A 270 -15.25 -15.53 -8.61
N THR A 271 -15.73 -16.74 -8.93
CA THR A 271 -17.12 -16.98 -9.38
C THR A 271 -18.06 -17.08 -8.18
N GLU A 272 -17.66 -17.81 -7.13
CA GLU A 272 -18.40 -17.90 -5.86
C GLU A 272 -18.62 -16.52 -5.24
N MET A 273 -17.59 -15.67 -5.31
CA MET A 273 -17.64 -14.30 -4.80
C MET A 273 -17.99 -13.28 -5.88
N SER A 274 -18.79 -13.67 -6.88
CA SER A 274 -19.19 -12.77 -7.97
C SER A 274 -19.83 -11.49 -7.44
N GLY A 275 -19.49 -10.35 -8.04
CA GLY A 275 -19.90 -9.02 -7.58
C GLY A 275 -18.94 -8.36 -6.58
N SER A 276 -18.02 -9.12 -5.97
CA SER A 276 -16.98 -8.56 -5.09
C SER A 276 -15.85 -7.91 -5.89
N THR A 277 -15.31 -6.80 -5.38
CA THR A 277 -14.04 -6.25 -5.85
C THR A 277 -12.88 -7.09 -5.33
N SER A 278 -12.01 -7.54 -6.24
CA SER A 278 -10.96 -8.50 -5.93
C SER A 278 -9.59 -8.01 -6.37
N MET A 279 -8.58 -8.25 -5.55
CA MET A 279 -7.18 -7.99 -5.86
C MET A 279 -6.37 -9.29 -5.84
N VAL A 280 -5.83 -9.68 -6.98
CA VAL A 280 -5.12 -10.94 -7.19
C VAL A 280 -3.62 -10.67 -7.33
N PHE A 281 -2.82 -11.22 -6.41
CA PHE A 281 -1.38 -11.04 -6.39
C PHE A 281 -0.63 -12.18 -7.08
N THR A 282 0.16 -11.84 -8.10
CA THR A 282 1.07 -12.78 -8.79
C THR A 282 2.52 -12.38 -8.59
N ARG A 283 3.43 -13.34 -8.78
CA ARG A 283 4.88 -13.12 -8.63
C ARG A 283 5.47 -12.33 -9.79
N THR A 284 5.06 -12.61 -11.02
CA THR A 284 5.67 -12.05 -12.24
C THR A 284 4.71 -11.14 -13.01
N CYS A 285 5.27 -10.17 -13.75
CA CYS A 285 4.51 -9.30 -14.64
C CYS A 285 3.81 -10.10 -15.75
N ASP A 286 4.46 -11.12 -16.30
CA ASP A 286 3.88 -11.97 -17.34
C ASP A 286 2.66 -12.74 -16.84
N ALA A 287 2.70 -13.22 -15.60
CA ALA A 287 1.55 -13.87 -14.97
C ALA A 287 0.36 -12.91 -14.82
N THR A 288 0.59 -11.63 -14.47
CA THR A 288 -0.51 -10.65 -14.39
C THR A 288 -1.24 -10.51 -15.73
N LEU A 289 -0.48 -10.42 -16.82
CA LEU A 289 -1.04 -10.27 -18.16
C LEU A 289 -1.76 -11.54 -18.58
N PHE A 290 -1.10 -12.69 -18.44
CA PHE A 290 -1.64 -13.99 -18.81
C PHE A 290 -2.96 -14.28 -18.08
N LEU A 291 -2.98 -14.18 -16.75
CA LEU A 291 -4.19 -14.43 -15.98
C LEU A 291 -5.30 -13.44 -16.33
N SER A 292 -4.98 -12.17 -16.59
CA SER A 292 -6.01 -11.19 -16.97
C SER A 292 -6.69 -11.57 -18.29
N LEU A 293 -5.95 -12.14 -19.24
CA LEU A 293 -6.51 -12.64 -20.50
C LEU A 293 -7.34 -13.90 -20.30
N VAL A 294 -6.85 -14.84 -19.48
CA VAL A 294 -7.61 -16.07 -19.12
C VAL A 294 -8.95 -15.70 -18.50
N LEU A 295 -8.95 -14.84 -17.48
CA LEU A 295 -10.16 -14.42 -16.78
C LEU A 295 -11.14 -13.70 -17.73
N ARG A 296 -10.65 -12.81 -18.61
CA ARG A 296 -11.50 -12.13 -19.62
C ARG A 296 -12.14 -13.10 -20.62
N ASN A 297 -11.39 -14.10 -21.08
CA ASN A 297 -11.90 -15.15 -21.96
C ASN A 297 -13.00 -15.99 -21.28
N LEU A 298 -13.00 -16.04 -19.95
CA LEU A 298 -14.02 -16.70 -19.13
C LEU A 298 -15.18 -15.77 -18.75
N GLY A 299 -15.19 -14.52 -19.21
CA GLY A 299 -16.25 -13.53 -18.91
C GLY A 299 -16.00 -12.70 -17.64
N LEU A 300 -14.86 -12.86 -16.98
CA LEU A 300 -14.52 -12.14 -15.76
C LEU A 300 -13.78 -10.83 -16.09
N ARG A 301 -14.26 -9.71 -15.55
CA ARG A 301 -13.72 -8.35 -15.83
C ARG A 301 -12.44 -8.07 -15.05
N ALA A 302 -11.34 -8.66 -15.53
CA ALA A 302 -10.02 -8.53 -14.95
C ALA A 302 -9.16 -7.47 -15.64
N ILE A 303 -8.30 -6.78 -14.90
CA ILE A 303 -7.34 -5.81 -15.43
C ILE A 303 -5.95 -5.99 -14.81
N PRO A 304 -4.87 -6.07 -15.61
CA PRO A 304 -3.53 -6.19 -15.07
C PRO A 304 -2.94 -4.82 -14.72
N ILE A 305 -2.19 -4.75 -13.63
CA ILE A 305 -1.27 -3.64 -13.29
C ILE A 305 0.08 -4.24 -12.92
N ASN A 306 1.11 -3.98 -13.73
CA ASN A 306 2.45 -4.51 -13.52
C ASN A 306 3.56 -3.48 -13.83
N GLY A 307 4.80 -3.82 -13.47
CA GLY A 307 5.96 -2.93 -13.63
C GLY A 307 6.40 -2.67 -15.07
N HIS A 308 5.93 -3.45 -16.06
CA HIS A 308 6.22 -3.21 -17.47
C HIS A 308 5.26 -2.20 -18.12
N MET A 309 4.20 -1.80 -17.42
CA MET A 309 3.27 -0.78 -17.90
C MET A 309 3.84 0.62 -17.68
N SER A 310 3.63 1.50 -18.66
CA SER A 310 3.89 2.93 -18.45
C SER A 310 3.00 3.48 -17.33
N GLN A 311 3.45 4.56 -16.69
CA GLN A 311 2.71 5.18 -15.59
C GLN A 311 1.29 5.60 -16.02
N SER A 312 1.15 6.20 -17.21
CA SER A 312 -0.16 6.56 -17.78
C SER A 312 -1.08 5.34 -17.90
N LYS A 313 -0.57 4.20 -18.38
CA LYS A 313 -1.35 2.95 -18.48
C LYS A 313 -1.74 2.39 -17.13
N ARG A 314 -0.86 2.47 -16.12
CA ARG A 314 -1.17 2.04 -14.74
C ARG A 314 -2.28 2.89 -14.13
N LEU A 315 -2.21 4.22 -14.32
CA LEU A 315 -3.25 5.15 -13.86
C LEU A 315 -4.57 4.92 -14.58
N GLY A 316 -4.56 4.74 -15.90
CA GLY A 316 -5.75 4.41 -16.69
C GLY A 316 -6.40 3.11 -16.21
N ALA A 317 -5.60 2.06 -15.98
CA ALA A 317 -6.10 0.79 -15.46
C ALA A 317 -6.69 0.93 -14.05
N LEU A 318 -6.04 1.71 -13.18
CA LEU A 318 -6.54 2.00 -11.84
C LEU A 318 -7.86 2.76 -11.88
N ASN A 319 -8.00 3.75 -12.77
CA ASN A 319 -9.22 4.54 -12.91
C ASN A 319 -10.40 3.68 -13.35
N LYS A 320 -10.18 2.73 -14.28
CA LYS A 320 -11.22 1.78 -14.70
C LYS A 320 -11.64 0.85 -13.57
N PHE A 321 -10.71 0.43 -12.72
CA PHE A 321 -11.03 -0.33 -11.51
C PHE A 321 -11.82 0.51 -10.50
N LYS A 322 -11.38 1.74 -10.22
CA LYS A 322 -12.08 2.70 -9.34
C LYS A 322 -13.50 3.03 -9.82
N ALA A 323 -13.70 3.15 -11.14
CA ALA A 323 -14.98 3.41 -11.76
C ALA A 323 -15.92 2.20 -11.78
N GLY A 324 -15.46 1.02 -11.34
CA GLY A 324 -16.25 -0.20 -11.35
C GLY A 324 -16.39 -0.86 -12.73
N GLU A 325 -15.66 -0.39 -13.76
CA GLU A 325 -15.63 -1.01 -15.10
C GLU A 325 -14.96 -2.39 -15.08
N CYS A 326 -14.01 -2.58 -14.16
CA CYS A 326 -13.40 -3.87 -13.87
C CYS A 326 -13.52 -4.16 -12.36
N SER A 327 -13.87 -5.39 -11.99
CA SER A 327 -13.99 -5.81 -10.59
C SER A 327 -12.78 -6.61 -10.09
N ILE A 328 -11.89 -7.06 -10.99
CA ILE A 328 -10.73 -7.86 -10.62
C ILE A 328 -9.44 -7.15 -11.06
N LEU A 329 -8.60 -6.81 -10.10
CA LEU A 329 -7.29 -6.22 -10.32
C LEU A 329 -6.21 -7.28 -10.13
N ILE A 330 -5.39 -7.56 -11.16
CA ILE A 330 -4.28 -8.50 -11.06
C ILE A 330 -2.97 -7.73 -11.04
N CYS A 331 -2.13 -7.96 -10.05
CA CYS A 331 -0.91 -7.17 -9.88
C CYS A 331 0.24 -7.94 -9.25
N THR A 332 1.45 -7.43 -9.48
CA THR A 332 2.62 -7.82 -8.68
C THR A 332 2.72 -6.94 -7.43
N ASP A 333 3.49 -7.40 -6.45
CA ASP A 333 3.79 -6.63 -5.25
C ASP A 333 4.27 -5.22 -5.58
N VAL A 334 5.27 -5.08 -6.45
CA VAL A 334 5.83 -3.78 -6.84
C VAL A 334 4.77 -2.88 -7.48
N ALA A 335 3.92 -3.44 -8.34
CA ALA A 335 2.99 -2.66 -9.13
C ALA A 335 1.75 -2.21 -8.35
N SER A 336 1.37 -2.96 -7.31
CA SER A 336 0.30 -2.61 -6.37
C SER A 336 0.68 -1.50 -5.38
N ARG A 337 1.99 -1.27 -5.18
CA ARG A 337 2.50 -0.34 -4.17
C ARG A 337 2.36 1.10 -4.65
N GLY A 338 1.99 1.95 -3.70
CA GLY A 338 1.76 3.37 -3.91
C GLY A 338 0.59 3.76 -4.81
N LEU A 339 -0.08 2.80 -5.45
CA LEU A 339 -1.34 3.11 -6.13
C LEU A 339 -2.45 3.27 -5.09
N ASP A 340 -3.31 4.28 -5.31
CA ASP A 340 -4.46 4.54 -4.44
C ASP A 340 -5.56 3.57 -4.81
N ILE A 341 -5.37 2.32 -4.42
CA ILE A 341 -6.34 1.29 -4.68
C ILE A 341 -7.36 1.37 -3.55
N PRO A 342 -8.66 1.60 -3.87
CA PRO A 342 -9.70 1.58 -2.85
C PRO A 342 -9.68 0.23 -2.14
N SER A 343 -10.13 0.20 -0.88
CA SER A 343 -10.23 -1.09 -0.18
C SER A 343 -11.12 -2.03 -0.98
N VAL A 344 -10.59 -3.22 -1.25
CA VAL A 344 -11.27 -4.28 -1.97
C VAL A 344 -11.96 -5.23 -1.00
N ASP A 345 -12.96 -5.96 -1.47
CA ASP A 345 -13.71 -6.92 -0.66
C ASP A 345 -12.90 -8.21 -0.45
N MET A 346 -12.10 -8.59 -1.45
CA MET A 346 -11.30 -9.81 -1.43
C MET A 346 -9.87 -9.60 -1.93
N VAL A 347 -8.91 -10.21 -1.23
CA VAL A 347 -7.52 -10.36 -1.68
C VAL A 347 -7.24 -11.84 -1.94
N ILE A 348 -6.70 -12.15 -3.11
CA ILE A 348 -6.23 -13.51 -3.43
C ILE A 348 -4.72 -13.48 -3.62
N ASN A 349 -3.99 -14.18 -2.76
CA ASN A 349 -2.59 -14.50 -3.03
C ASN A 349 -2.57 -15.67 -4.01
N TYR A 350 -2.60 -15.37 -5.30
CA TYR A 350 -2.42 -16.39 -6.33
C TYR A 350 -1.05 -17.02 -6.13
N ASP A 351 0.03 -16.23 -6.09
CA ASP A 351 1.35 -16.74 -5.71
C ASP A 351 1.69 -16.35 -4.28
N ILE A 352 2.18 -17.28 -3.47
CA ILE A 352 2.60 -16.99 -2.09
C ILE A 352 3.84 -16.08 -2.12
N PRO A 353 3.86 -14.97 -1.35
CA PRO A 353 5.01 -14.09 -1.31
C PRO A 353 6.22 -14.81 -0.69
N THR A 354 7.40 -14.61 -1.26
CA THR A 354 8.65 -15.21 -0.76
C THR A 354 9.12 -14.58 0.55
N ASN A 355 8.67 -13.35 0.85
CA ASN A 355 8.89 -12.67 2.11
C ASN A 355 7.57 -12.59 2.88
N SER A 356 7.53 -13.15 4.09
CA SER A 356 6.34 -13.19 4.92
C SER A 356 5.79 -11.80 5.28
N LYS A 357 6.62 -10.75 5.26
CA LYS A 357 6.14 -9.37 5.48
C LYS A 357 5.29 -8.85 4.33
N ASP A 358 5.57 -9.28 3.10
CA ASP A 358 4.77 -8.89 1.94
C ASP A 358 3.34 -9.40 2.05
N TYR A 359 3.12 -10.54 2.71
CA TYR A 359 1.77 -11.04 3.00
C TYR A 359 0.92 -10.01 3.76
N ILE A 360 1.44 -9.45 4.86
CA ILE A 360 0.74 -8.42 5.66
C ILE A 360 0.33 -7.23 4.79
N HIS A 361 1.22 -6.81 3.88
CA HIS A 361 0.96 -5.69 2.97
C HIS A 361 -0.08 -5.99 1.88
N ARG A 362 -0.15 -7.25 1.43
CA ARG A 362 -1.13 -7.71 0.46
C ARG A 362 -2.50 -7.83 1.09
N VAL A 363 -2.62 -8.54 2.20
CA VAL A 363 -3.91 -8.75 2.85
C VAL A 363 -4.46 -7.49 3.50
N GLY A 364 -3.59 -6.55 3.90
CA GLY A 364 -3.98 -5.19 4.30
C GLY A 364 -4.52 -4.30 3.16
N ARG A 365 -4.85 -4.85 1.98
CA ARG A 365 -5.59 -4.17 0.90
C ARG A 365 -7.10 -4.32 1.03
N THR A 366 -7.55 -5.25 1.85
CA THR A 366 -8.96 -5.41 2.24
C THR A 366 -9.13 -5.08 3.73
N ALA A 367 -10.37 -5.18 4.25
CA ALA A 367 -10.71 -4.94 5.66
C ALA A 367 -10.22 -3.57 6.20
N ARG A 368 -10.29 -2.50 5.38
CA ARG A 368 -9.88 -1.14 5.79
C ARG A 368 -11.06 -0.32 6.28
N ALA A 369 -10.76 0.66 7.15
CA ALA A 369 -11.73 1.65 7.65
C ALA A 369 -12.98 0.99 8.28
N GLY A 370 -12.78 -0.01 9.15
CA GLY A 370 -13.86 -0.70 9.86
C GLY A 370 -14.63 -1.73 9.04
N ARG A 371 -14.36 -1.88 7.73
CA ARG A 371 -14.99 -2.92 6.92
C ARG A 371 -14.42 -4.31 7.20
N SER A 372 -15.24 -5.33 7.00
CA SER A 372 -14.77 -6.72 6.90
C SER A 372 -14.16 -7.01 5.54
N GLY A 373 -13.32 -8.03 5.46
CA GLY A 373 -12.66 -8.43 4.23
C GLY A 373 -12.20 -9.87 4.27
N VAL A 374 -11.93 -10.45 3.10
CA VAL A 374 -11.45 -11.84 2.97
C VAL A 374 -10.11 -11.87 2.26
N ALA A 375 -9.17 -12.65 2.79
CA ALA A 375 -7.89 -12.94 2.16
C ALA A 375 -7.71 -14.45 1.99
N ILE A 376 -7.55 -14.91 0.74
CA ILE A 376 -7.37 -16.34 0.41
C ILE A 376 -5.99 -16.54 -0.20
N SER A 377 -5.22 -17.48 0.36
CA SER A 377 -3.91 -17.87 -0.14
C SER A 377 -3.97 -19.20 -0.88
N LEU A 378 -3.63 -19.21 -2.18
CA LEU A 378 -3.53 -20.44 -2.96
C LEU A 378 -2.16 -21.06 -2.76
N VAL A 379 -2.09 -22.17 -2.02
CA VAL A 379 -0.84 -22.82 -1.63
C VAL A 379 -0.70 -24.12 -2.40
N ASN A 380 0.37 -24.24 -3.20
CA ASN A 380 0.71 -25.52 -3.83
C ASN A 380 1.93 -26.17 -3.18
N GLN A 381 2.28 -27.36 -3.64
CA GLN A 381 3.38 -28.17 -3.09
C GLN A 381 4.75 -27.46 -3.10
N TYR A 382 4.98 -26.47 -3.98
CA TYR A 382 6.23 -25.73 -4.08
C TYR A 382 6.25 -24.46 -3.22
N GLU A 383 5.11 -24.02 -2.72
CA GLU A 383 4.93 -22.76 -2.00
C GLU A 383 4.67 -22.97 -0.49
N LEU A 384 4.60 -24.22 -0.05
CA LEU A 384 4.29 -24.60 1.32
C LEU A 384 5.28 -24.01 2.34
N GLU A 385 6.58 -24.02 2.05
CA GLU A 385 7.58 -23.46 2.95
C GLU A 385 7.38 -21.96 3.18
N TRP A 386 7.13 -21.20 2.10
CA TRP A 386 6.85 -19.77 2.19
C TRP A 386 5.55 -19.49 2.98
N TYR A 387 4.53 -20.33 2.78
CA TYR A 387 3.28 -20.25 3.54
C TYR A 387 3.50 -20.50 5.04
N LEU A 388 4.28 -21.51 5.42
CA LEU A 388 4.59 -21.79 6.83
C LEU A 388 5.36 -20.63 7.50
N GLN A 389 6.21 -19.91 6.76
CA GLN A 389 6.85 -18.69 7.28
C GLN A 389 5.86 -17.55 7.52
N ILE A 390 4.75 -17.49 6.78
CA ILE A 390 3.67 -16.53 7.00
C ILE A 390 2.95 -16.86 8.30
N GLU A 391 2.50 -18.11 8.49
CA GLU A 391 1.85 -18.56 9.73
C GLU A 391 2.73 -18.30 10.96
N LYS A 392 4.04 -18.58 10.84
CA LYS A 392 5.02 -18.28 11.88
C LYS A 392 5.14 -16.79 12.19
N LEU A 393 5.07 -15.93 11.17
CA LEU A 393 5.13 -14.47 11.35
C LEU A 393 3.89 -13.93 12.05
N ILE A 394 2.70 -14.40 11.66
CA ILE A 394 1.42 -13.96 12.25
C ILE A 394 1.12 -14.62 13.59
N GLY A 395 1.85 -15.68 13.95
CA GLY A 395 1.68 -16.39 15.23
C GLY A 395 0.43 -17.25 15.32
N LYS A 396 -0.26 -17.55 14.20
CA LYS A 396 -1.47 -18.37 14.17
C LYS A 396 -1.57 -19.24 12.92
N LYS A 397 -2.25 -20.37 13.05
CA LYS A 397 -2.66 -21.21 11.92
C LYS A 397 -3.88 -20.60 11.24
N LEU A 398 -3.87 -20.53 9.91
CA LEU A 398 -5.01 -20.02 9.16
C LEU A 398 -6.00 -21.17 8.87
N PRO A 399 -7.32 -20.93 8.94
CA PRO A 399 -8.30 -21.92 8.54
C PRO A 399 -8.25 -22.21 7.03
N GLU A 400 -8.61 -23.43 6.65
CA GLU A 400 -8.72 -23.81 5.26
C GLU A 400 -9.96 -23.16 4.60
N PHE A 401 -9.85 -22.81 3.33
CA PHE A 401 -10.95 -22.38 2.50
C PHE A 401 -11.68 -23.62 1.98
N PRO A 402 -12.99 -23.76 2.23
CA PRO A 402 -13.75 -24.97 1.90
C PRO A 402 -14.10 -25.02 0.41
N ALA A 403 -13.09 -25.18 -0.44
CA ALA A 403 -13.29 -25.39 -1.87
C ALA A 403 -13.76 -26.84 -2.13
N GLN A 404 -14.84 -26.99 -2.90
CA GLN A 404 -15.30 -28.31 -3.34
C GLN A 404 -14.50 -28.74 -4.57
N GLU A 405 -13.57 -29.67 -4.41
CA GLU A 405 -12.67 -30.08 -5.50
C GLU A 405 -13.44 -30.55 -6.74
N GLU A 406 -14.54 -31.28 -6.56
CA GLU A 406 -15.40 -31.76 -7.65
C GLU A 406 -15.94 -30.61 -8.50
N GLU A 407 -16.46 -29.55 -7.86
CA GLU A 407 -16.97 -28.36 -8.55
C GLU A 407 -15.85 -27.57 -9.25
N VAL A 408 -14.67 -27.48 -8.62
CA VAL A 408 -13.50 -26.84 -9.24
C VAL A 408 -13.09 -27.57 -10.51
N LEU A 409 -13.11 -28.91 -10.51
CA LEU A 409 -12.70 -29.71 -11.66
C LEU A 409 -13.68 -29.63 -12.83
N LEU A 410 -14.96 -29.28 -12.62
CA LEU A 410 -15.90 -28.98 -13.70
C LEU A 410 -15.45 -27.79 -14.56
N LEU A 411 -14.62 -26.89 -14.02
CA LEU A 411 -14.09 -25.73 -14.74
C LEU A 411 -12.89 -26.08 -15.63
N LEU A 412 -12.30 -27.28 -15.48
CA LEU A 412 -11.00 -27.64 -16.05
C LEU A 412 -10.95 -27.45 -17.58
N GLU A 413 -11.96 -27.94 -18.30
CA GLU A 413 -12.01 -27.85 -19.76
C GLU A 413 -12.09 -26.37 -20.22
N ARG A 414 -13.01 -25.60 -19.64
CA ARG A 414 -13.21 -24.18 -19.96
C ARG A 414 -11.97 -23.36 -19.65
N VAL A 415 -11.35 -23.57 -18.50
CA VAL A 415 -10.12 -22.88 -18.09
C VAL A 415 -8.96 -23.26 -19.01
N SER A 416 -8.84 -24.53 -19.40
CA SER A 416 -7.80 -24.99 -20.31
C SER A 416 -7.91 -24.35 -21.69
N GLU A 417 -9.13 -24.24 -22.23
CA GLU A 417 -9.36 -23.55 -23.51
C GLU A 417 -9.07 -22.05 -23.41
N ALA A 418 -9.52 -21.39 -22.33
CA ALA A 418 -9.21 -19.98 -22.09
C ALA A 418 -7.70 -19.70 -21.99
N LYS A 419 -6.94 -20.61 -21.36
CA LYS A 419 -5.47 -20.57 -21.31
C LYS A 419 -4.85 -20.72 -22.69
N ARG A 420 -5.36 -21.64 -23.51
CA ARG A 420 -4.89 -21.84 -24.88
C ARG A 420 -5.06 -20.57 -25.72
N ILE A 421 -6.23 -19.95 -25.66
CA ILE A 421 -6.53 -18.67 -26.34
C ILE A 421 -5.61 -17.55 -25.83
N ALA A 422 -5.43 -17.42 -24.51
CA ALA A 422 -4.55 -16.42 -23.92
C ALA A 422 -3.09 -16.57 -24.39
N HIS A 423 -2.57 -17.80 -24.46
CA HIS A 423 -1.23 -18.07 -24.98
C HIS A 423 -1.09 -17.70 -26.46
N MET A 424 -2.08 -18.01 -27.30
CA MET A 424 -2.06 -17.60 -28.71
C MET A 424 -1.99 -16.07 -28.83
N LYS A 425 -2.83 -15.35 -28.09
CA LYS A 425 -2.86 -13.88 -28.10
C LYS A 425 -1.54 -13.24 -27.65
N ILE A 426 -0.89 -13.80 -26.63
CA ILE A 426 0.43 -13.34 -26.17
C ILE A 426 1.51 -13.60 -27.23
N LYS A 427 1.47 -14.75 -27.92
CA LYS A 427 2.44 -15.05 -29.00
C LYS A 427 2.28 -14.10 -30.19
N GLU A 428 1.05 -13.80 -30.59
CA GLU A 428 0.74 -12.86 -31.68
C GLU A 428 1.21 -11.43 -31.36
N THR A 429 0.95 -10.94 -30.14
CA THR A 429 1.44 -9.62 -29.69
C THR A 429 2.95 -9.59 -29.47
N GLY A 430 3.55 -10.69 -29.02
CA GLY A 430 5.00 -10.86 -28.92
C GLY A 430 5.71 -10.82 -30.28
N GLY A 431 5.09 -11.38 -31.33
CA GLY A 431 5.58 -11.30 -32.71
C GLY A 431 5.48 -9.90 -33.33
N LYS A 432 4.46 -9.12 -32.95
CA LYS A 432 4.27 -7.72 -33.40
C LYS A 432 5.21 -6.71 -32.73
N LYS A 433 5.88 -7.04 -31.61
CA LYS A 433 6.84 -6.14 -30.93
C LYS A 433 8.07 -5.73 -31.77
N ARG A 434 8.25 -6.24 -33.00
CA ARG A 434 9.18 -5.68 -33.98
C ARG A 434 8.67 -4.42 -34.71
N LYS A 435 7.40 -4.03 -34.59
CA LYS A 435 6.85 -2.75 -35.09
C LYS A 435 5.71 -2.24 -34.20
N GLY A 436 6.00 -1.27 -33.33
CA GLY A 436 5.01 -0.35 -32.74
C GLY A 436 4.29 -0.87 -31.48
N GLY A 437 4.54 -0.22 -30.34
CA GLY A 437 3.90 -0.55 -29.07
C GLY A 437 2.56 0.15 -28.88
N GLY A 438 1.47 -0.61 -28.89
CA GLY A 438 0.16 -0.09 -28.48
C GLY A 438 -0.96 -1.06 -28.80
N ASP A 439 -1.27 -2.02 -27.93
CA ASP A 439 -2.43 -2.92 -28.12
C ASP A 439 -3.20 -3.24 -26.82
N GLY A 440 -2.82 -2.66 -25.67
CA GLY A 440 -3.47 -2.97 -24.39
C GLY A 440 -4.81 -2.26 -24.14
N GLU A 441 -5.06 -1.13 -24.82
CA GLU A 441 -6.27 -0.31 -24.64
C GLU A 441 -7.40 -0.71 -25.61
N GLU A 442 -7.06 -0.96 -26.89
CA GLU A 442 -8.05 -1.30 -27.93
C GLU A 442 -8.86 -2.55 -27.58
N ASP A 443 -8.20 -3.57 -27.01
CA ASP A 443 -8.87 -4.81 -26.59
C ASP A 443 -9.88 -4.61 -25.45
N MET A 444 -9.62 -3.63 -24.57
CA MET A 444 -10.47 -3.38 -23.41
C MET A 444 -11.68 -2.54 -23.78
N GLU A 445 -11.51 -1.53 -24.64
CA GLU A 445 -12.62 -0.73 -25.18
C GLU A 445 -13.58 -1.59 -26.00
N LYS A 446 -13.03 -2.54 -26.76
CA LYS A 446 -13.80 -3.52 -27.54
C LYS A 446 -14.57 -4.49 -26.64
N TYR A 447 -13.99 -4.91 -25.52
CA TYR A 447 -14.63 -5.79 -24.53
C TYR A 447 -15.70 -5.07 -23.69
N LEU A 448 -15.47 -3.80 -23.33
CA LEU A 448 -16.41 -2.96 -22.58
C LEU A 448 -17.53 -2.36 -23.47
N GLY A 449 -17.52 -2.64 -24.77
CA GLY A 449 -18.58 -2.20 -25.70
C GLY A 449 -18.61 -0.68 -25.93
N ILE A 450 -17.52 0.03 -25.63
CA ILE A 450 -17.47 1.49 -25.77
C ILE A 450 -17.33 1.81 -27.27
N LYS A 451 -18.46 2.01 -27.94
CA LYS A 451 -18.49 2.49 -29.33
C LYS A 451 -18.03 3.94 -29.36
N ASP A 452 -16.91 4.16 -30.02
CA ASP A 452 -16.37 5.45 -30.40
C ASP A 452 -17.44 6.31 -31.13
N LYS A 453 -18.09 7.22 -30.40
CA LYS A 453 -18.93 8.26 -30.99
C LYS A 453 -18.60 9.61 -30.38
N LYS A 454 -17.99 10.44 -31.24
CA LYS A 454 -17.82 11.90 -31.20
C LYS A 454 -16.52 12.44 -30.59
N PHE A 455 -15.41 12.26 -31.30
CA PHE A 455 -14.35 13.28 -31.37
C PHE A 455 -13.74 13.35 -32.78
N ARG A 456 -14.57 13.66 -33.79
CA ARG A 456 -14.07 13.84 -35.17
C ARG A 456 -14.68 15.02 -35.94
N LYS A 457 -15.17 16.04 -35.24
CA LYS A 457 -15.55 17.32 -35.86
C LYS A 457 -15.14 18.49 -34.96
N LEU A 458 -13.87 18.88 -34.98
CA LEU A 458 -13.40 20.22 -34.61
C LEU A 458 -11.94 20.41 -35.05
N LYS A 459 -11.64 20.12 -36.33
CA LYS A 459 -10.47 20.63 -37.06
C LYS A 459 -10.81 20.66 -38.54
N LYS A 460 -11.65 21.62 -38.92
CA LYS A 460 -11.81 22.20 -40.27
C LYS A 460 -12.94 23.21 -40.22
N LYS A 461 -12.63 24.38 -39.69
CA LYS A 461 -12.90 25.70 -40.28
C LYS A 461 -12.08 26.73 -39.52
#